data_AF-A0A923FT00-F1
#
_entry.id   AF-A0A923FT00-F1
#
_cell.length_a   1.000
_cell.length_b   1.000
_cell.length_c   1.000
_cell.angle_alpha   90.00
_cell.angle_beta   90.00
_cell.angle_gamma   90.00
#
_symmetry.space_group_name_H-M   'P 1'
#
loop_
_entity.id
_entity.type
_entity.pdbx_description
1 polymer ?
#
loop_
_entity_poly.entity_id
_entity_poly.type
_entity_poly.pdbx_seq_one_letter_code
_entity_poly.pdbx_strand_id
1 'polypeptide(L)'
;MESISLLLNEALSPYQVTLTPSGPRECLVTLRNPAGAIMVEHAFNQAQLADKRQLTDVVDGLHRDVLIAEGRLEPCVIAALRNVAQDKVMAVAN
;
A
#
# COMPACT_ATOMS: atom_id res chain seq x y z
N MET A 1 0.19 -11.75 -19.47
CA MET A 1 0.01 -10.64 -18.51
C MET A 1 -1.06 -10.94 -17.45
N GLU A 2 -1.66 -12.14 -17.43
CA GLU A 2 -2.74 -12.49 -16.47
C GLU A 2 -2.23 -12.98 -15.11
N SER A 3 -1.06 -13.62 -15.06
CA SER A 3 -0.54 -14.20 -13.81
C SER A 3 -0.23 -13.17 -12.72
N ILE A 4 0.21 -11.97 -13.08
CA ILE A 4 0.57 -10.92 -12.10
C ILE A 4 -0.69 -10.33 -11.47
N SER A 5 -1.70 -9.97 -12.27
CA SER A 5 -2.97 -9.45 -11.76
C SER A 5 -3.65 -10.43 -10.80
N LEU A 6 -3.55 -11.73 -11.09
CA LEU A 6 -4.11 -12.79 -10.26
C LEU A 6 -3.35 -12.91 -8.93
N LEU A 7 -2.01 -12.99 -8.97
CA LEU A 7 -1.17 -13.02 -7.78
C LEU A 7 -1.39 -11.79 -6.87
N LEU A 8 -1.54 -10.61 -7.47
CA LEU A 8 -1.84 -9.39 -6.74
C LEU A 8 -3.22 -9.44 -6.08
N ASN A 9 -4.25 -9.92 -6.78
CA ASN A 9 -5.59 -10.08 -6.19
C ASN A 9 -5.60 -11.12 -5.07
N GLU A 10 -4.85 -12.22 -5.20
CA GLU A 10 -4.75 -13.23 -4.14
C GLU A 10 -4.03 -12.68 -2.90
N ALA A 11 -2.90 -11.99 -3.11
CA ALA A 11 -2.09 -11.45 -2.01
C ALA A 11 -2.79 -10.29 -1.28
N LEU A 12 -3.60 -9.51 -1.98
CA LEU A 12 -4.31 -8.35 -1.45
C LEU A 12 -5.80 -8.64 -1.18
N SER A 13 -6.21 -9.91 -1.15
CA SER A 13 -7.60 -10.27 -0.80
C SER A 13 -7.96 -9.74 0.60
N PRO A 14 -9.14 -9.09 0.79
CA PRO A 14 -10.32 -9.03 -0.09
C PRO A 14 -10.38 -7.82 -1.04
N TYR A 15 -9.29 -7.05 -1.19
CA TYR A 15 -9.25 -5.88 -2.07
C TYR A 15 -9.08 -6.29 -3.53
N GLN A 16 -9.81 -5.62 -4.42
CA GLN A 16 -9.75 -5.89 -5.86
C GLN A 16 -8.65 -5.04 -6.50
N VAL A 17 -7.69 -5.70 -7.13
CA VAL A 17 -6.55 -5.04 -7.80
C VAL A 17 -6.81 -4.96 -9.30
N THR A 18 -6.70 -3.76 -9.85
CA THR A 18 -6.82 -3.51 -11.29
C THR A 18 -5.53 -2.92 -11.83
N LEU A 19 -4.95 -3.57 -12.84
CA LEU A 19 -3.76 -3.10 -13.56
C LEU A 19 -4.19 -2.42 -14.86
N THR A 20 -3.93 -1.12 -14.97
CA THR A 20 -4.23 -0.32 -16.18
C THR A 20 -2.93 0.16 -16.80
N PRO A 21 -2.61 -0.15 -18.08
CA PRO A 21 -1.43 0.38 -18.72
C PRO A 21 -1.58 1.90 -18.90
N SER A 22 -0.69 2.69 -18.29
CA SER A 22 -0.73 4.17 -18.34
C SER A 22 0.36 4.75 -19.23
N GLY A 23 1.36 3.95 -19.62
CA GLY A 23 2.49 4.39 -20.42
C GLY A 23 3.29 3.22 -21.00
N PRO A 24 4.34 3.49 -21.80
CA PRO A 24 5.10 2.47 -22.51
C PRO A 24 5.80 1.46 -21.59
N ARG A 25 6.09 1.85 -20.34
CA ARG A 25 6.62 0.97 -19.29
C ARG A 25 5.92 1.18 -17.95
N GLU A 26 4.78 1.84 -17.95
CA GLU A 26 4.08 2.26 -16.73
C GLU A 26 2.72 1.60 -16.66
N CYS A 27 2.38 1.12 -15.46
CA CYS A 27 1.13 0.48 -15.15
C CYS A 27 0.55 1.14 -13.90
N LEU A 28 -0.64 1.73 -14.04
CA LEU A 28 -1.42 2.23 -12.93
C LEU A 28 -2.08 1.05 -12.23
N VAL A 29 -1.84 0.95 -10.92
CA VAL A 29 -2.39 -0.08 -10.06
C VAL A 29 -3.42 0.59 -9.16
N THR A 30 -4.68 0.23 -9.37
CA THR A 30 -5.82 0.73 -8.62
C THR A 30 -6.32 -0.36 -7.70
N LEU A 31 -6.33 -0.10 -6.39
CA LEU A 31 -6.90 -0.99 -5.37
C LEU A 31 -8.26 -0.47 -4.94
N ARG A 32 -9.24 -1.37 -4.97
CA ARG A 32 -10.61 -1.09 -4.53
C ARG A 32 -10.96 -1.98 -3.35
N ASN A 33 -11.66 -1.41 -2.38
CA ASN A 33 -12.25 -2.20 -1.32
C ASN A 33 -13.45 -3.01 -1.86
N PRO A 34 -13.92 -4.03 -1.12
CA PRO A 34 -15.11 -4.80 -1.52
C PRO A 34 -16.39 -3.97 -1.66
N ALA A 35 -16.42 -2.74 -1.12
CA ALA A 35 -17.51 -1.78 -1.35
C ALA A 35 -17.37 -1.01 -2.69
N GLY A 36 -16.31 -1.26 -3.46
CA GLY A 36 -16.04 -0.63 -4.75
C GLY A 36 -15.36 0.75 -4.66
N ALA A 37 -15.06 1.24 -3.46
CA ALA A 37 -14.35 2.50 -3.28
C ALA A 37 -12.85 2.32 -3.53
N ILE A 38 -12.26 3.28 -4.24
CA ILE A 38 -10.83 3.32 -4.53
C ILE A 38 -10.09 3.71 -3.25
N MET A 39 -9.24 2.81 -2.76
CA MET A 39 -8.43 3.03 -1.56
C MET A 39 -7.07 3.62 -1.94
N VAL A 40 -6.44 3.06 -2.99
CA VAL A 40 -5.07 3.40 -3.39
C VAL A 40 -4.97 3.37 -4.90
N GLU A 41 -4.28 4.36 -5.48
CA GLU A 41 -3.89 4.39 -6.89
C GLU A 41 -2.43 4.77 -6.99
N HIS A 42 -1.64 3.89 -7.60
CA HIS A 42 -0.21 4.10 -7.71
C HIS A 42 0.34 3.59 -9.04
N ALA A 43 1.19 4.39 -9.70
CA ALA A 43 1.83 4.01 -10.95
C ALA A 43 3.13 3.26 -10.66
N PHE A 44 3.23 2.03 -11.16
CA PHE A 44 4.44 1.21 -11.07
C PHE A 44 5.02 0.95 -12.44
N ASN A 45 6.34 0.74 -12.48
CA ASN A 45 6.98 0.33 -13.73
C ASN A 45 6.73 -1.17 -13.96
N GLN A 46 6.44 -1.56 -15.20
CA GLN A 46 6.23 -2.97 -15.57
C GLN A 46 7.45 -3.85 -15.22
N ALA A 47 8.66 -3.28 -15.23
CA ALA A 47 9.87 -3.97 -14.81
C ALA A 47 9.85 -4.36 -13.32
N GLN A 48 9.20 -3.56 -12.46
CA GLN A 48 9.06 -3.84 -11.02
C GLN A 48 8.05 -4.95 -10.77
N LEU A 49 6.96 -4.97 -11.56
CA LEU A 49 5.95 -6.03 -11.48
C LEU A 49 6.45 -7.37 -12.04
N ALA A 50 7.42 -7.34 -12.96
CA ALA A 50 8.04 -8.53 -13.53
C ALA A 50 9.09 -9.16 -12.60
N ASP A 51 9.71 -8.38 -11.73
CA ASP A 51 10.70 -8.89 -10.77
C ASP A 51 10.02 -9.35 -9.48
N LYS A 52 10.25 -10.60 -9.07
CA LYS A 52 9.58 -11.21 -7.91
C LYS A 52 9.90 -10.50 -6.59
N ARG A 53 11.12 -9.98 -6.41
CA ARG A 53 11.50 -9.30 -5.17
C ARG A 53 10.82 -7.93 -5.09
N GLN A 54 10.83 -7.20 -6.19
CA GLN A 54 10.15 -5.91 -6.29
C GLN A 54 8.63 -6.06 -6.17
N LEU A 55 8.05 -7.12 -6.75
CA LEU A 55 6.63 -7.41 -6.61
C LEU A 55 6.23 -7.61 -5.15
N THR A 56 7.04 -8.30 -4.34
CA THR A 56 6.76 -8.44 -2.90
C THR A 56 6.79 -7.09 -2.18
N ASP A 57 7.76 -6.24 -2.48
CA ASP A 57 7.86 -4.89 -1.90
C ASP A 57 6.65 -4.00 -2.31
N VAL A 58 6.23 -4.08 -3.57
CA VAL A 58 5.04 -3.41 -4.10
C VAL A 58 3.77 -3.87 -3.39
N VAL A 59 3.60 -5.19 -3.20
CA VAL A 59 2.43 -5.75 -2.48
C VAL A 59 2.42 -5.27 -1.04
N ASP A 60 3.56 -5.31 -0.34
CA ASP A 60 3.66 -4.86 1.04
C ASP A 60 3.38 -3.35 1.19
N GLY A 61 3.89 -2.53 0.26
CA GLY A 61 3.60 -1.10 0.19
C GLY A 61 2.11 -0.81 -0.03
N LEU A 62 1.50 -1.46 -1.03
CA LEU A 62 0.07 -1.33 -1.32
C LEU A 62 -0.82 -1.75 -0.15
N HIS A 63 -0.45 -2.84 0.54
CA HIS A 63 -1.18 -3.30 1.72
C HIS A 63 -1.11 -2.27 2.85
N ARG A 64 0.07 -1.67 3.08
CA ARG A 64 0.23 -0.58 4.05
C ARG A 64 -0.60 0.65 3.68
N ASP A 65 -0.56 1.06 2.41
CA ASP A 65 -1.34 2.20 1.93
C ASP A 65 -2.84 1.97 2.12
N VAL A 66 -3.34 0.76 1.86
CA VAL A 66 -4.74 0.39 2.13
C VAL A 66 -5.07 0.48 3.61
N LEU A 67 -4.22 -0.08 4.49
CA LEU A 67 -4.45 0.00 5.93
C LEU A 67 -4.44 1.44 6.43
N ILE A 68 -3.60 2.31 5.86
CA ILE A 68 -3.57 3.73 6.16
C ILE A 68 -4.85 4.42 5.67
N ALA A 69 -5.26 4.14 4.42
CA ALA A 69 -6.48 4.69 3.83
C ALA A 69 -7.74 4.27 4.61
N GLU A 70 -7.77 3.05 5.15
CA GLU A 70 -8.84 2.58 6.03
C GLU A 70 -8.74 3.11 7.48
N GLY A 71 -7.68 3.85 7.83
CA GLY A 71 -7.44 4.30 9.20
C GLY A 71 -7.13 3.17 10.18
N ARG A 72 -6.78 1.99 9.67
CA ARG A 72 -6.39 0.79 10.45
C ARG A 72 -4.91 0.78 10.78
N LEU A 73 -4.11 1.57 10.06
CA LEU A 73 -2.69 1.78 10.31
C LEU A 73 -2.43 3.28 10.33
N GLU A 74 -1.90 3.79 11.44
CA GLU A 74 -1.45 5.18 11.52
C GLU A 74 -0.18 5.35 10.66
N PRO A 75 -0.04 6.42 9.86
CA PRO A 75 1.20 6.69 9.15
C PRO A 75 2.35 6.70 10.14
N CYS A 76 3.45 5.99 9.84
CA CYS A 76 4.58 5.80 10.76
C CYS A 76 5.10 7.13 11.36
N VAL A 77 5.04 8.22 10.59
CA VAL A 77 5.40 9.58 11.03
C VAL A 77 4.47 10.13 12.14
N ILE A 78 3.15 9.90 12.06
CA ILE A 78 2.19 10.36 13.06
C ILE A 78 2.37 9.58 14.38
N ALA A 79 2.58 8.26 14.29
CA ALA A 79 2.84 7.41 15.45
C ALA A 79 4.18 7.74 16.13
N ALA A 80 5.23 8.01 15.36
CA ALA A 80 6.53 8.44 15.89
C ALA A 80 6.45 9.81 16.58
N LEU A 81 5.77 10.79 15.96
CA LEU A 81 5.57 12.12 16.56
C LEU A 81 4.73 12.06 17.84
N ARG A 82 3.68 11.23 17.89
CA ARG A 82 2.90 10.99 19.12
C ARG A 82 3.72 10.30 20.21
N ASN A 83 4.53 9.30 19.86
CA ASN A 83 5.44 8.67 20.82
C ASN A 83 6.46 9.67 21.39
N VAL A 84 7.07 10.52 20.56
CA VAL A 84 8.00 11.56 21.02
C VAL A 84 7.29 12.59 21.92
N ALA A 85 6.04 12.93 21.63
CA ALA A 85 5.25 13.82 22.49
C ALA A 85 4.88 13.16 23.84
N GLN A 86 4.58 11.86 23.86
CA GLN A 86 4.27 11.11 25.09
C GLN A 86 5.52 10.85 25.94
N ASP A 87 6.68 10.58 25.31
CA ASP A 87 7.97 10.44 25.99
C ASP A 87 8.37 11.72 26.74
N LYS A 88 8.08 12.89 26.17
CA LYS A 88 8.34 14.20 26.80
C LYS A 88 7.46 14.49 28.02
N VAL A 89 6.28 13.90 28.15
CA VAL A 89 5.36 14.12 29.29
C VAL A 89 5.76 13.24 30.49
N MET A 90 6.39 12.09 30.25
CA MET A 90 6.84 11.21 31.34
C MET A 90 8.15 11.67 31.99
N ALA A 91 8.95 12.48 31.28
CA ALA A 91 10.21 13.03 31.79
C ALA A 91 10.07 14.28 32.69
N VAL A 92 8.85 14.80 32.90
CA VAL A 92 8.57 15.96 33.80
C VAL A 92 7.79 15.55 35.06
N ALA A 93 7.92 14.28 35.46
CA ALA A 93 7.40 13.76 36.71
C ALA A 93 8.47 12.92 37.41
N ASN A 94 9.57 13.54 37.80
CA ASN A 94 10.48 13.03 38.82
C ASN A 94 11.24 14.16 39.53
#